data_AF-A0A507BLM3-F1
#
_entry.id   AF-A0A507BLM3-F1
#
_cell.length_a   1.000
_cell.length_b   1.000
_cell.length_c   1.000
_cell.angle_alpha   90.00
_cell.angle_beta   90.00
_cell.angle_gamma   90.00
#
_symmetry.space_group_name_H-M   'P 1'
#
loop_
_entity.id
_entity.type
_entity.pdbx_description
1 polymer ?
#
loop_
_entity_poly.entity_id
_entity_poly.type
_entity_poly.pdbx_seq_one_letter_code
_entity_poly.pdbx_strand_id
1 'polypeptide(L)'
;MHFTNALAILTAFASSAVMAVPSNLGNSHNGVFARGGGGGGGGDHSCKGDQWYVGWDKKCACPTGCEYDEAVGKCHYPTHPPLTCGYGELLWCARSATDYCQYDVKDERCWADGRSQIFCAAEVEITIIIIEIFPPPIPTCEGDQHYDYSAKQCVCETGKVFTNGKCGYPPLPPPICSYGEKAYCAKDKDSYCAYDAGNAYCLADGHNTVFCCAPPKIKEVCAQKWDY
;
A
#
# COMPACT_ATOMS: atom_id res chain seq x y z
N MET A 1 -34.54 -18.93 48.62
CA MET A 1 -34.08 -17.64 48.08
C MET A 1 -33.37 -17.94 46.76
N HIS A 2 -34.08 -17.77 45.64
CA HIS A 2 -33.57 -18.03 44.30
C HIS A 2 -32.86 -16.78 43.78
N PHE A 3 -31.60 -16.90 43.37
CA PHE A 3 -30.92 -15.91 42.56
C PHE A 3 -30.69 -16.50 41.16
N THR A 4 -31.51 -16.08 40.21
CA THR A 4 -31.29 -16.24 38.77
C THR A 4 -30.46 -15.05 38.28
N ASN A 5 -29.19 -15.28 37.96
CA ASN A 5 -28.36 -14.31 37.26
C ASN A 5 -28.52 -14.49 35.76
N ALA A 6 -29.13 -13.48 35.11
CA ALA A 6 -29.22 -13.36 33.67
C ALA A 6 -27.88 -12.85 33.11
N LEU A 7 -27.27 -13.66 32.24
CA LEU A 7 -26.09 -13.27 31.46
C LEU A 7 -26.59 -12.72 30.12
N ALA A 8 -26.60 -11.39 29.97
CA ALA A 8 -26.88 -10.72 28.70
C ALA A 8 -25.57 -10.59 27.91
N ILE A 9 -25.46 -11.30 26.79
CA ILE A 9 -24.36 -11.18 25.83
C ILE A 9 -24.73 -10.05 24.85
N LEU A 10 -24.06 -8.91 24.97
CA LEU A 10 -24.07 -7.82 24.00
C LEU A 10 -23.06 -8.13 22.89
N THR A 11 -23.53 -8.60 21.74
CA THR A 11 -22.75 -8.61 20.50
C THR A 11 -22.91 -7.27 19.79
N ALA A 12 -21.91 -6.40 19.95
CA ALA A 12 -21.77 -5.19 19.15
C ALA A 12 -21.15 -5.57 17.79
N PHE A 13 -21.98 -5.63 16.74
CA PHE A 13 -21.48 -5.64 15.36
C PHE A 13 -21.11 -4.20 15.00
N ALA A 14 -19.81 -3.91 14.98
CA ALA A 14 -19.29 -2.69 14.36
C ALA A 14 -19.37 -2.86 12.83
N SER A 15 -20.36 -2.23 12.21
CA SER A 15 -20.41 -2.04 10.77
C SER A 15 -19.37 -1.01 10.36
N SER A 16 -18.20 -1.46 9.94
CA SER A 16 -17.23 -0.59 9.27
C SER A 16 -17.69 -0.34 7.84
N ALA A 17 -18.26 0.84 7.61
CA ALA A 17 -18.49 1.36 6.27
C ALA A 17 -17.13 1.58 5.59
N VAL A 18 -16.84 0.78 4.56
CA VAL A 18 -15.70 1.01 3.68
C VAL A 18 -16.05 2.19 2.78
N MET A 19 -15.50 3.36 3.09
CA MET A 19 -15.55 4.50 2.19
C MET A 19 -14.64 4.21 1.00
N ALA A 20 -15.25 4.09 -0.18
CA ALA A 20 -14.54 4.04 -1.45
C ALA A 20 -13.75 5.35 -1.63
N VAL A 21 -12.43 5.25 -1.58
CA VAL A 21 -11.53 6.33 -1.96
C VAL A 21 -11.33 6.25 -3.47
N PRO A 22 -11.46 7.36 -4.22
CA PRO A 22 -11.19 7.35 -5.66
C PRO A 22 -9.68 7.23 -5.88
N SER A 23 -9.22 6.06 -6.33
CA SER A 23 -7.84 5.83 -6.74
C SER A 23 -7.59 6.50 -8.09
N ASN A 24 -6.79 7.56 -8.08
CA ASN A 24 -6.29 8.22 -9.28
C ASN A 24 -4.75 8.19 -9.26
N LEU A 25 -4.17 7.67 -10.34
CA LEU A 25 -2.75 7.68 -10.75
C LEU A 25 -1.77 6.87 -9.88
N GLY A 26 -0.91 5.99 -10.40
CA GLY A 26 -0.58 5.61 -11.77
C GLY A 26 0.80 4.93 -11.73
N ASN A 27 0.96 3.76 -12.36
CA ASN A 27 2.24 3.45 -12.97
C ASN A 27 2.04 2.73 -14.29
N SER A 28 2.70 3.29 -15.28
CA SER A 28 2.30 3.34 -16.68
C SER A 28 3.22 2.43 -17.48
N HIS A 29 2.71 1.26 -17.86
CA HIS A 29 2.83 0.84 -19.26
C HIS A 29 1.59 1.36 -19.99
N ASN A 30 1.55 2.69 -20.19
CA ASN A 30 0.52 3.36 -20.95
C ASN A 30 0.67 3.05 -22.44
N GLY A 31 0.12 1.92 -22.86
CA GLY A 31 -0.70 1.90 -24.07
C GLY A 31 -2.08 2.46 -23.72
N VAL A 32 -2.16 3.76 -23.39
CA VAL A 32 -3.45 4.46 -23.28
C VAL A 32 -3.97 4.57 -24.70
N PHE A 33 -4.73 3.57 -25.13
CA PHE A 33 -5.75 3.79 -26.12
C PHE A 33 -6.76 4.71 -25.46
N ALA A 34 -6.55 6.01 -25.68
CA ALA A 34 -7.52 7.03 -25.37
C ALA A 34 -8.86 6.55 -25.96
N ARG A 35 -9.80 6.26 -25.07
CA ARG A 35 -11.22 6.08 -25.39
C ARG A 35 -11.76 7.48 -25.72
N GLY A 36 -11.21 8.07 -26.78
CA GLY A 36 -11.61 9.33 -27.34
C GLY A 36 -12.91 9.09 -28.06
N GLY A 37 -14.03 9.40 -27.40
CA GLY A 37 -15.24 9.81 -28.08
C GLY A 37 -14.95 11.09 -28.87
N GLY A 38 -14.23 10.94 -29.97
CA GLY A 38 -13.91 11.98 -30.92
C GLY A 38 -14.86 11.87 -32.10
N GLY A 39 -16.10 12.32 -31.90
CA GLY A 39 -16.91 12.76 -33.03
C GLY A 39 -16.17 13.90 -33.70
N GLY A 40 -15.77 13.73 -34.97
CA GLY A 40 -14.96 14.75 -35.64
C GLY A 40 -14.45 14.39 -37.02
N GLY A 41 -15.37 14.18 -37.97
CA GLY A 41 -15.24 14.72 -39.32
C GLY A 41 -14.36 13.99 -40.35
N GLY A 42 -15.01 13.47 -41.40
CA GLY A 42 -14.48 13.54 -42.77
C GLY A 42 -14.05 12.23 -43.42
N GLY A 43 -15.01 11.34 -43.69
CA GLY A 43 -14.84 10.19 -44.58
C GLY A 43 -15.62 8.97 -44.07
N ASP A 44 -16.67 8.57 -44.79
CA ASP A 44 -17.56 7.44 -44.44
C ASP A 44 -16.82 6.10 -44.34
N HIS A 45 -16.21 5.86 -43.19
CA HIS A 45 -15.69 4.56 -42.81
C HIS A 45 -16.40 4.13 -41.54
N SER A 46 -17.66 3.71 -41.70
CA SER A 46 -18.50 3.22 -40.60
C SER A 46 -18.02 1.84 -40.14
N CYS A 47 -17.03 1.83 -39.26
CA CYS A 47 -16.64 0.62 -38.53
C CYS A 47 -17.76 0.19 -37.58
N LYS A 48 -17.89 -1.12 -37.37
CA LYS A 48 -18.97 -1.68 -36.54
C LYS A 48 -18.50 -1.80 -35.08
N GLY A 49 -19.40 -1.49 -34.14
CA GLY A 49 -19.14 -1.64 -32.71
C GLY A 49 -17.88 -0.91 -32.26
N ASP A 50 -16.98 -1.63 -31.59
CA ASP A 50 -15.72 -1.11 -31.03
C ASP A 50 -14.53 -1.16 -32.00
N GLN A 51 -14.77 -1.46 -33.28
CA GLN A 51 -13.71 -1.41 -34.29
C GLN A 51 -13.27 0.03 -34.56
N TRP A 52 -11.97 0.24 -34.82
CA TRP A 52 -11.47 1.51 -35.34
C TRP A 52 -11.02 1.38 -36.79
N TYR A 53 -11.08 2.50 -37.49
CA TYR A 53 -10.58 2.57 -38.84
C TYR A 53 -9.06 2.73 -38.87
N VAL A 54 -8.37 1.81 -39.51
CA VAL A 54 -6.93 1.84 -39.71
C VAL A 54 -6.65 2.54 -41.05
N GLY A 55 -6.34 3.83 -41.00
CA GLY A 55 -6.25 4.68 -42.20
C GLY A 55 -5.22 4.22 -43.25
N TRP A 56 -4.10 3.63 -42.83
CA TRP A 56 -3.08 3.11 -43.75
C TRP A 56 -3.48 1.79 -44.43
N ASP A 57 -4.34 1.00 -43.80
CA ASP A 57 -4.82 -0.29 -44.31
C ASP A 57 -6.23 -0.21 -44.91
N LYS A 58 -6.82 0.99 -44.84
CA LYS A 58 -8.18 1.33 -45.27
C LYS A 58 -9.27 0.35 -44.80
N LYS A 59 -9.08 -0.28 -43.63
CA LYS A 59 -9.98 -1.29 -43.08
C LYS A 59 -10.29 -1.03 -41.60
N CYS A 60 -11.44 -1.54 -41.15
CA CYS A 60 -11.78 -1.59 -39.74
C CYS A 60 -11.04 -2.74 -39.06
N ALA A 61 -10.48 -2.50 -37.89
CA ALA A 61 -9.76 -3.50 -37.12
C ALA A 61 -10.16 -3.43 -35.64
N CYS A 62 -10.01 -4.55 -34.96
CA CYS A 62 -10.09 -4.66 -33.51
C CYS A 62 -8.73 -4.39 -32.86
N PRO A 63 -8.68 -4.23 -31.52
CA PRO A 63 -7.42 -4.24 -30.81
C PRO A 63 -6.54 -5.43 -31.12
N THR A 64 -5.23 -5.21 -31.00
CA THR A 64 -4.24 -6.27 -31.19
C THR A 64 -4.57 -7.43 -30.26
N GLY A 65 -4.78 -8.62 -30.83
CA GLY A 65 -5.18 -9.82 -30.09
C GLY A 65 -6.69 -10.00 -29.91
N CYS A 66 -7.53 -9.10 -30.44
CA CYS A 66 -8.98 -9.25 -30.48
C CYS A 66 -9.46 -9.72 -31.86
N GLU A 67 -10.62 -10.38 -31.86
CA GLU A 67 -11.37 -10.73 -33.06
C GLU A 67 -12.77 -10.09 -33.00
N TYR A 68 -13.30 -9.71 -34.16
CA TYR A 68 -14.65 -9.15 -34.24
C TYR A 68 -15.68 -10.27 -34.29
N ASP A 69 -16.58 -10.31 -33.30
CA ASP A 69 -17.72 -11.22 -33.30
C ASP A 69 -18.91 -10.55 -33.97
N GLU A 70 -19.36 -11.07 -35.11
CA GLU A 70 -20.52 -10.54 -35.81
C GLU A 70 -21.84 -10.77 -35.07
N ALA A 71 -21.95 -11.87 -34.31
CA ALA A 71 -23.16 -12.20 -33.56
C ALA A 71 -23.35 -11.27 -32.35
N VAL A 72 -22.23 -10.89 -31.72
CA VAL A 72 -22.24 -9.98 -30.57
C VAL A 72 -22.09 -8.51 -31.01
N GLY A 73 -21.59 -8.27 -32.22
CA GLY A 73 -21.43 -6.94 -32.78
C GLY A 73 -20.29 -6.14 -32.16
N LYS A 74 -19.28 -6.80 -31.58
CA LYS A 74 -18.15 -6.16 -30.90
C LYS A 74 -16.86 -6.95 -31.04
N CYS A 75 -15.74 -6.27 -30.85
CA CYS A 75 -14.44 -6.90 -30.70
C CYS A 75 -14.35 -7.60 -29.33
N HIS A 76 -13.86 -8.82 -29.29
CA HIS A 76 -13.57 -9.53 -28.05
C HIS A 76 -12.20 -10.20 -28.13
N TYR A 77 -11.55 -10.36 -26.98
CA TYR A 77 -10.34 -11.18 -26.90
C TYR A 77 -10.75 -12.66 -26.89
N PRO A 78 -9.93 -13.56 -27.47
CA PRO A 78 -10.19 -14.98 -27.35
C PRO A 78 -10.22 -15.36 -25.87
N THR A 79 -11.13 -16.25 -25.49
CA THR A 79 -11.15 -16.81 -24.14
C THR A 79 -9.87 -17.60 -23.92
N HIS A 80 -9.33 -17.55 -22.71
CA HIS A 80 -8.26 -18.47 -22.33
C HIS A 80 -8.67 -19.92 -22.59
N PRO A 81 -7.77 -20.80 -23.08
CA PRO A 81 -8.08 -22.22 -23.13
C PRO A 81 -8.37 -22.73 -21.70
N PRO A 82 -9.39 -23.59 -21.53
CA PRO A 82 -9.73 -24.09 -20.20
C PRO A 82 -8.57 -24.90 -19.62
N LEU A 83 -8.23 -24.63 -18.36
CA LEU A 83 -7.29 -25.45 -17.60
C LEU A 83 -8.01 -26.66 -17.01
N THR A 84 -7.29 -27.78 -16.91
CA THR A 84 -7.77 -28.95 -16.16
C THR A 84 -7.45 -28.75 -14.68
N CYS A 85 -8.47 -28.59 -13.85
CA CYS A 85 -8.31 -28.44 -12.40
C CYS A 85 -8.29 -29.79 -11.67
N GLY A 86 -7.74 -29.81 -10.45
CA GLY A 86 -7.71 -30.99 -9.59
C GLY A 86 -9.10 -31.42 -9.11
N TYR A 87 -9.17 -32.57 -8.45
CA TYR A 87 -10.41 -33.06 -7.87
C TYR A 87 -10.93 -32.10 -6.80
N GLY A 88 -12.16 -31.60 -6.96
CA GLY A 88 -12.80 -30.68 -6.01
C GLY A 88 -12.50 -29.19 -6.27
N GLU A 89 -11.69 -28.87 -7.27
CA GLU A 89 -11.43 -27.50 -7.70
C GLU A 89 -12.31 -27.11 -8.89
N LEU A 90 -12.64 -25.82 -8.98
CA LEU A 90 -13.30 -25.23 -10.14
C LEU A 90 -12.31 -24.29 -10.85
N LEU A 91 -12.53 -24.06 -12.14
CA LEU A 91 -11.79 -23.07 -12.89
C LEU A 91 -12.43 -21.69 -12.66
N TRP A 92 -11.60 -20.71 -12.34
CA TRP A 92 -12.01 -19.34 -12.05
C TRP A 92 -11.26 -18.36 -12.95
N CYS A 93 -11.84 -17.18 -13.12
CA CYS A 93 -11.24 -16.04 -13.79
C CYS A 93 -11.32 -14.82 -12.89
N ALA A 94 -10.28 -14.00 -12.89
CA ALA A 94 -10.25 -12.77 -12.10
C ALA A 94 -9.47 -11.68 -12.81
N ARG A 95 -9.95 -10.45 -12.64
CA ARG A 95 -9.27 -9.21 -13.06
C ARG A 95 -8.75 -8.40 -11.88
N SER A 96 -9.31 -8.61 -10.69
CA SER A 96 -8.89 -7.95 -9.45
C SER A 96 -9.34 -8.73 -8.22
N ALA A 97 -8.94 -8.27 -7.04
CA ALA A 97 -9.34 -8.86 -5.76
C ALA A 97 -10.86 -8.91 -5.52
N THR A 98 -11.63 -8.06 -6.21
CA THR A 98 -13.08 -7.93 -6.05
C THR A 98 -13.85 -8.26 -7.33
N ASP A 99 -13.16 -8.56 -8.43
CA ASP A 99 -13.76 -8.83 -9.73
C ASP A 99 -13.29 -10.17 -10.25
N TYR A 100 -14.04 -11.21 -9.88
CA TYR A 100 -13.79 -12.59 -10.26
C TYR A 100 -15.11 -13.36 -10.47
N CYS A 101 -15.04 -14.44 -11.23
CA CYS A 101 -16.16 -15.35 -11.46
C CYS A 101 -15.67 -16.76 -11.77
N GLN A 102 -16.58 -17.72 -11.63
CA GLN A 102 -16.35 -19.06 -12.17
C GLN A 102 -16.18 -18.95 -13.68
N TYR A 103 -15.30 -19.78 -14.24
CA TYR A 103 -14.95 -19.70 -15.65
C TYR A 103 -16.17 -19.91 -16.56
N ASP A 104 -16.40 -18.94 -17.44
CA ASP A 104 -17.38 -19.00 -18.52
C ASP A 104 -16.75 -18.37 -19.76
N VAL A 105 -16.82 -19.08 -20.89
CA VAL A 105 -16.28 -18.63 -22.18
C VAL A 105 -16.88 -17.30 -22.64
N LYS A 106 -18.11 -16.99 -22.20
CA LYS A 106 -18.84 -15.78 -22.55
C LYS A 106 -18.55 -14.61 -21.63
N ASP A 107 -17.93 -14.85 -20.47
CA ASP A 107 -17.64 -13.81 -19.51
C ASP A 107 -16.33 -13.09 -19.87
N GLU A 108 -16.39 -11.76 -19.94
CA GLU A 108 -15.23 -10.95 -20.33
C GLU A 108 -14.06 -11.07 -19.37
N ARG A 109 -14.33 -11.43 -18.11
CA ARG A 109 -13.31 -11.66 -17.08
C ARG A 109 -12.46 -12.89 -17.36
N CYS A 110 -12.89 -13.76 -18.27
CA CYS A 110 -12.16 -14.96 -18.70
C CYS A 110 -11.42 -14.79 -20.03
N TRP A 111 -11.47 -13.60 -20.62
CA TRP A 111 -10.82 -13.35 -21.90
C TRP A 111 -9.32 -13.11 -21.75
N ALA A 112 -8.54 -13.55 -22.73
CA ALA A 112 -7.08 -13.38 -22.79
C ALA A 112 -6.68 -11.96 -23.20
N ASP A 113 -7.14 -10.97 -22.44
CA ASP A 113 -6.89 -9.53 -22.65
C ASP A 113 -5.59 -9.03 -22.01
N GLY A 114 -4.81 -9.94 -21.40
CA GLY A 114 -3.57 -9.64 -20.69
C GLY A 114 -3.76 -9.05 -19.28
N ARG A 115 -5.01 -8.86 -18.82
CA ARG A 115 -5.33 -8.39 -17.47
C ARG A 115 -6.03 -9.45 -16.64
N SER A 116 -6.81 -10.27 -17.31
CA SER A 116 -7.53 -11.39 -16.73
C SER A 116 -6.56 -12.54 -16.44
N GLN A 117 -6.74 -13.18 -15.29
CA GLN A 117 -5.99 -14.37 -14.89
C GLN A 117 -6.98 -15.51 -14.65
N ILE A 118 -6.63 -16.69 -15.15
CA ILE A 118 -7.37 -17.93 -14.86
C ILE A 118 -6.60 -18.75 -13.84
N PHE A 119 -7.31 -19.42 -12.94
CA PHE A 119 -6.70 -20.26 -11.91
C PHE A 119 -7.69 -21.32 -11.42
N CYS A 120 -7.17 -22.41 -10.88
CA CYS A 120 -7.98 -23.45 -10.24
C CYS A 120 -8.06 -23.18 -8.74
N ALA A 121 -9.27 -23.30 -8.19
CA ALA A 121 -9.50 -23.12 -6.75
C ALA A 121 -10.75 -23.87 -6.30
N ALA A 122 -10.71 -24.43 -5.09
CA ALA A 122 -11.93 -24.81 -4.38
C ALA A 122 -12.72 -23.54 -3.99
N GLU A 123 -14.05 -23.62 -3.98
CA GLU A 123 -14.92 -22.47 -3.69
C GLU A 123 -14.63 -21.84 -2.31
N VAL A 124 -14.24 -22.65 -1.32
CA VAL A 124 -13.91 -22.20 0.04
C VAL A 124 -12.52 -21.54 0.15
N GLU A 125 -11.65 -21.70 -0.85
CA GLU A 125 -10.26 -21.19 -0.85
C GLU A 125 -10.07 -19.98 -1.77
N ILE A 126 -11.10 -19.64 -2.57
CA ILE A 126 -11.00 -18.62 -3.61
C ILE A 126 -10.47 -17.28 -3.09
N THR A 127 -10.95 -16.83 -1.92
CA THR A 127 -10.55 -15.55 -1.34
C THR A 127 -9.06 -15.51 -1.01
N ILE A 128 -8.47 -16.63 -0.59
CA ILE A 128 -7.05 -16.71 -0.26
C ILE A 128 -6.21 -16.59 -1.54
N ILE A 129 -6.54 -17.40 -2.55
CA ILE A 129 -5.82 -17.39 -3.84
C ILE A 129 -5.95 -16.02 -4.53
N ILE A 130 -7.12 -15.40 -4.48
CA ILE A 130 -7.34 -14.06 -5.06
C ILE A 130 -6.43 -13.01 -4.41
N ILE A 131 -6.22 -13.06 -3.09
CA ILE A 131 -5.32 -12.14 -2.38
C ILE A 131 -3.86 -12.38 -2.78
N GLU A 132 -3.47 -13.62 -3.08
CA GLU A 132 -2.12 -13.92 -3.55
C GLU A 132 -1.87 -13.43 -4.98
N ILE A 133 -2.85 -13.59 -5.87
CA ILE A 133 -2.78 -13.14 -7.27
C ILE A 133 -2.86 -11.60 -7.36
N PHE A 134 -3.74 -10.99 -6.57
CA PHE A 134 -3.98 -9.55 -6.52
C PHE A 134 -3.73 -9.04 -5.10
N PRO A 135 -2.46 -8.98 -4.66
CA PRO A 135 -2.15 -8.48 -3.34
C PRO A 135 -2.66 -7.05 -3.19
N PRO A 136 -3.28 -6.70 -2.05
CA PRO A 136 -3.68 -5.34 -1.81
C PRO A 136 -2.46 -4.43 -1.93
N PRO A 137 -2.61 -3.21 -2.47
CA PRO A 137 -1.51 -2.27 -2.55
C PRO A 137 -0.95 -2.04 -1.15
N ILE A 138 0.38 -2.08 -1.04
CA ILE A 138 1.07 -1.75 0.21
C ILE A 138 0.68 -0.32 0.56
N PRO A 139 0.16 -0.05 1.76
CA PRO A 139 -0.17 1.30 2.18
C PRO A 139 1.02 2.22 1.98
N THR A 140 0.80 3.40 1.40
CA THR A 140 1.83 4.43 1.30
C THR A 140 2.03 5.03 2.68
N CYS A 141 3.25 4.94 3.21
CA CYS A 141 3.59 5.50 4.50
C CYS A 141 3.95 6.98 4.41
N GLU A 142 3.78 7.72 5.51
CA GLU A 142 4.06 9.15 5.54
C GLU A 142 5.52 9.45 5.88
N GLY A 143 6.09 10.47 5.24
CA GLY A 143 7.46 10.93 5.50
C GLY A 143 8.48 9.80 5.32
N ASP A 144 9.28 9.56 6.35
CA ASP A 144 10.38 8.57 6.36
C ASP A 144 9.97 7.21 6.95
N GLN A 145 8.66 6.94 7.08
CA GLN A 145 8.16 5.65 7.55
C GLN A 145 8.32 4.56 6.48
N HIS A 146 8.41 3.31 6.93
CA HIS A 146 8.33 2.13 6.08
C HIS A 146 7.18 1.23 6.53
N TYR A 147 6.60 0.46 5.61
CA TYR A 147 5.54 -0.48 5.94
C TYR A 147 6.15 -1.78 6.48
N ASP A 148 5.84 -2.10 7.74
CA ASP A 148 6.19 -3.38 8.34
C ASP A 148 5.09 -4.40 8.00
N TYR A 149 5.43 -5.41 7.19
CA TYR A 149 4.49 -6.46 6.77
C TYR A 149 4.04 -7.36 7.92
N SER A 150 4.88 -7.56 8.94
CA SER A 150 4.58 -8.40 10.09
C SER A 150 3.63 -7.68 11.04
N ALA A 151 3.88 -6.39 11.29
CA ALA A 151 3.02 -5.55 12.13
C ALA A 151 1.81 -4.97 11.39
N LYS A 152 1.78 -5.07 10.05
CA LYS A 152 0.75 -4.51 9.15
C LYS A 152 0.50 -3.01 9.38
N GLN A 153 1.56 -2.25 9.60
CA GLN A 153 1.48 -0.81 9.86
C GLN A 153 2.73 -0.07 9.39
N CYS A 154 2.60 1.23 9.17
CA CYS A 154 3.73 2.12 8.89
C CYS A 154 4.49 2.42 10.18
N VAL A 155 5.78 2.14 10.19
CA VAL A 155 6.66 2.33 11.35
C VAL A 155 7.90 3.14 10.96
N CYS A 156 8.49 3.80 11.94
CA CYS A 156 9.82 4.37 11.78
C CYS A 156 10.90 3.30 11.98
N GLU A 157 12.12 3.56 11.51
CA GLU A 157 13.28 2.73 11.87
C GLU A 157 13.43 2.61 13.39
N THR A 158 14.04 1.51 13.83
CA THR A 158 14.23 1.21 15.25
C THR A 158 14.83 2.38 16.02
N GLY A 159 14.20 2.74 17.14
CA GLY A 159 14.62 3.85 18.01
C GLY A 159 14.07 5.22 17.61
N LYS A 160 13.47 5.37 16.42
CA LYS A 160 12.82 6.61 15.99
C LYS A 160 11.32 6.58 16.27
N VAL A 161 10.75 7.75 16.47
CA VAL A 161 9.32 7.98 16.65
C VAL A 161 8.80 8.94 15.57
N PHE A 162 7.57 8.72 15.11
CA PHE A 162 6.95 9.59 14.12
C PHE A 162 6.38 10.82 14.81
N THR A 163 6.96 12.00 14.54
CA THR A 163 6.54 13.27 15.15
C THR A 163 6.60 14.38 14.10
N ASN A 164 5.53 15.17 13.97
CA ASN A 164 5.43 16.27 13.01
C ASN A 164 5.70 15.86 11.55
N GLY A 165 5.15 14.72 11.12
CA GLY A 165 5.25 14.26 9.73
C GLY A 165 6.59 13.65 9.33
N LYS A 166 7.50 13.42 10.28
CA LYS A 166 8.82 12.81 10.02
C LYS A 166 9.22 11.84 11.12
N CYS A 167 10.07 10.87 10.78
CA CYS A 167 10.68 9.98 11.77
C CYS A 167 11.92 10.65 12.37
N GLY A 168 11.98 10.73 13.69
CA GLY A 168 13.14 11.28 14.40
C GLY A 168 13.39 10.56 15.71
N TYR A 169 14.59 10.67 16.24
CA TYR A 169 14.86 10.17 17.59
C TYR A 169 14.11 11.03 18.61
N PRO A 170 13.46 10.43 19.61
CA PRO A 170 12.86 11.21 20.69
C PRO A 170 13.96 11.91 21.49
N PRO A 171 13.66 13.00 22.21
CA PRO A 171 14.63 13.59 23.14
C PRO A 171 14.97 12.60 24.26
N LEU A 172 16.23 12.59 24.67
CA LEU A 172 16.68 11.96 25.91
C LEU A 172 15.92 12.57 27.10
N PRO A 173 15.50 11.79 28.09
CA PRO A 173 14.80 12.33 29.25
C PRO A 173 15.72 13.29 30.03
N PRO A 174 15.19 14.41 30.55
CA PRO A 174 15.99 15.35 31.32
C PRO A 174 16.50 14.68 32.61
N PRO A 175 17.80 14.83 32.94
CA PRO A 175 18.34 14.28 34.17
C PRO A 175 17.86 15.09 35.39
N ILE A 176 17.78 14.43 36.55
CA ILE A 176 17.47 15.09 37.82
C ILE A 176 18.78 15.66 38.38
N CYS A 177 18.89 16.99 38.41
CA CYS A 177 20.12 17.68 38.83
C CYS A 177 20.08 18.16 40.28
N SER A 178 21.24 18.17 40.94
CA SER A 178 21.38 18.67 42.31
C SER A 178 21.29 20.20 42.35
N TYR A 179 21.14 20.78 43.54
CA TYR A 179 21.10 22.22 43.73
C TYR A 179 22.38 22.89 43.19
N GLY A 180 22.21 23.86 42.27
CA GLY A 180 23.31 24.58 41.62
C GLY A 180 23.84 23.94 40.33
N GLU A 181 23.39 22.74 39.98
CA GLU A 181 23.71 22.09 38.71
C GLU A 181 22.68 22.41 37.62
N LYS A 182 23.08 22.24 36.36
CA LYS A 182 22.19 22.32 35.19
C LYS A 182 22.31 21.06 34.35
N ALA A 183 21.25 20.73 33.64
CA ALA A 183 21.23 19.64 32.67
C ALA A 183 21.92 20.05 31.37
N TYR A 184 22.76 19.17 30.84
CA TYR A 184 23.44 19.30 29.56
C TYR A 184 23.25 18.04 28.74
N CYS A 185 23.33 18.20 27.43
CA CYS A 185 23.45 17.10 26.48
C CYS A 185 24.80 17.18 25.80
N ALA A 186 25.41 16.04 25.53
CA ALA A 186 26.64 15.95 24.76
C ALA A 186 26.50 14.90 23.66
N LYS A 187 27.01 15.27 22.50
CA LYS A 187 27.15 14.38 21.33
C LYS A 187 28.50 13.69 21.31
N ASP A 188 29.53 14.36 21.81
CA ASP A 188 30.89 13.86 21.93
C ASP A 188 31.60 14.62 23.08
N LYS A 189 32.88 14.32 23.33
CA LYS A 189 33.66 14.91 24.43
C LYS A 189 33.82 16.44 24.34
N ASP A 190 33.76 17.01 23.13
CA ASP A 190 34.01 18.42 22.85
C ASP A 190 32.71 19.18 22.46
N SER A 191 31.65 18.46 22.09
CA SER A 191 30.37 19.01 21.63
C SER A 191 29.26 18.78 22.66
N TYR A 192 28.95 19.83 23.42
CA TYR A 192 27.87 19.83 24.42
C TYR A 192 27.03 21.11 24.36
N CYS A 193 25.78 21.01 24.80
CA CYS A 193 24.87 22.15 24.94
C CYS A 193 24.05 22.05 26.23
N ALA A 194 23.49 23.18 26.67
CA ALA A 194 22.45 23.14 27.70
C ALA A 194 21.29 22.24 27.22
N TYR A 195 20.68 21.50 28.14
CA TYR A 195 19.59 20.60 27.79
C TYR A 195 18.44 21.37 27.15
N ASP A 196 18.06 20.93 25.95
CA ASP A 196 16.93 21.42 25.18
C ASP A 196 16.38 20.24 24.36
N ALA A 197 15.12 19.88 24.60
CA ALA A 197 14.48 18.74 23.93
C ALA A 197 14.41 18.91 22.39
N GLY A 198 14.52 20.14 21.88
CA GLY A 198 14.58 20.42 20.44
C GLY A 198 15.99 20.35 19.84
N ASN A 199 17.04 20.25 20.66
CA ASN A 199 18.41 20.26 20.19
C ASN A 199 18.85 18.85 19.75
N ALA A 200 19.53 18.78 18.59
CA ALA A 200 20.05 17.53 18.04
C ALA A 200 20.98 16.76 18.99
N TYR A 201 21.70 17.44 19.89
CA TYR A 201 22.59 16.81 20.87
C TYR A 201 21.82 16.15 22.03
N CYS A 202 20.54 16.46 22.17
CA CYS A 202 19.69 15.91 23.21
C CYS A 202 18.79 14.78 22.68
N LEU A 203 19.00 14.29 21.46
CA LEU A 203 18.19 13.22 20.89
C LEU A 203 18.71 11.84 21.30
N ALA A 204 17.81 10.89 21.52
CA ALA A 204 18.13 9.51 21.90
C ALA A 204 18.55 8.67 20.67
N ASP A 205 19.60 9.12 19.97
CA ASP A 205 20.15 8.48 18.77
C ASP A 205 21.11 7.30 19.06
N GLY A 206 21.31 6.98 20.35
CA GLY A 206 22.24 5.96 20.81
C GLY A 206 23.67 6.44 20.99
N HIS A 207 23.99 7.68 20.61
CA HIS A 207 25.32 8.28 20.76
C HIS A 207 25.33 9.44 21.76
N ASN A 208 24.24 10.20 21.84
CA ASN A 208 24.16 11.32 22.75
C ASN A 208 23.97 10.87 24.21
N THR A 209 24.42 11.70 25.13
CA THR A 209 24.24 11.50 26.57
C THR A 209 23.74 12.76 27.26
N VAL A 210 23.01 12.59 28.36
CA VAL A 210 22.56 13.68 29.23
C VAL A 210 23.21 13.56 30.60
N PHE A 211 23.61 14.69 31.16
CA PHE A 211 24.24 14.73 32.48
C PHE A 211 23.99 16.06 33.19
N CYS A 212 24.14 16.03 34.52
CA CYS A 212 24.10 17.22 35.35
C CYS A 212 25.51 17.72 35.63
N CYS A 213 25.70 19.04 35.57
CA CYS A 213 26.99 19.64 35.90
C CYS A 213 26.83 21.08 36.38
N ALA A 214 27.73 21.53 37.24
CA ALA A 214 27.91 22.94 37.55
C ALA A 214 28.66 23.65 36.38
N PRO A 215 28.29 24.88 35.99
CA PRO A 215 28.87 25.58 34.84
C PRO A 215 30.40 25.59 34.70
N PRO A 216 31.22 25.75 35.76
CA PRO A 216 32.67 25.79 35.58
C PRO A 216 33.31 24.44 35.25
N LYS A 217 32.60 23.32 35.40
CA LYS A 217 33.16 21.96 35.27
C LYS A 217 32.66 21.19 34.05
N ILE A 218 31.84 21.81 33.18
CA ILE A 218 31.14 21.09 32.11
C ILE A 218 32.12 20.33 31.21
N LYS A 219 33.21 20.98 30.78
CA LYS A 219 34.19 20.36 29.87
C LYS A 219 34.86 19.13 30.48
N GLU A 220 35.22 19.18 31.75
CA GLU A 220 35.85 18.07 32.47
C GLU A 220 34.88 16.89 32.63
N VAL A 221 33.65 17.17 33.08
CA VAL A 221 32.61 16.14 33.27
C VAL A 221 32.18 15.53 31.93
N CYS A 222 32.08 16.35 30.88
CA CYS A 222 31.77 15.87 29.54
C CYS A 222 32.86 14.91 29.05
N ALA A 223 34.14 15.28 29.13
CA ALA A 223 35.24 14.41 28.72
C ALA A 223 35.24 13.06 29.46
N GLN A 224 35.00 13.07 30.78
CA GLN A 224 34.92 11.84 31.59
C GLN A 224 33.81 10.87 31.15
N LYS A 225 32.75 11.33 30.47
CA LYS A 225 31.68 10.45 29.98
C LYS A 225 32.08 9.61 28.77
N TRP A 226 33.18 9.95 28.11
CA TRP A 226 33.63 9.33 26.86
C TRP A 226 34.92 8.51 27.00
N ASP A 227 35.55 8.49 28.17
CA ASP A 227 36.81 7.77 28.44
C ASP A 227 36.60 6.31 28.92
N TYR A 228 35.40 5.73 28.71
CA TYR A 228 35.04 4.35 29.06
C TYR A 228 34.91 3.47 27.82
#